data_AF-A0A9W7AL14-F1
#
_entry.id   AF-A0A9W7AL14-F1
#
_cell.length_a   1.000
_cell.length_b   1.000
_cell.length_c   1.000
_cell.angle_alpha   90.00
_cell.angle_beta   90.00
_cell.angle_gamma   90.00
#
_symmetry.space_group_name_H-M   'P 1'
#
loop_
_entity.id
_entity.type
_entity.pdbx_description
1 polymer ?
#
loop_
_entity_poly.entity_id
_entity_poly.type
_entity_poly.pdbx_seq_one_letter_code
_entity_poly.pdbx_strand_id
1 'polypeptide(L)'
;MVSNLVQILLIYPPGVGFVGADGFYTMLIICRAIAGVSDGVLVMTFASLTDICDGDAAKLPIYYGKVGLVFGLAFTLGPLTAATLYGKFKSIDYVLYLSTAGATLACVMCFALPETLPAAKRRVFRPKFYSSGKFWLGLTPFDQLVYLTSSPLLMAYILPYFLHEISTAVYMSWILYFEWRFSWDITQVGIYISVVGIVVGAFQGLLLRPFTSKLKAWYPSNFEGMLIIWPAFVSAVHFALVGTASSGWMMFPLLVLTGIGSFMNPVMRGVVCRTQPPSEVGRVNAIFSTVGVLSTVGGNVVYPRLLKASEEGRAAEGR
;
A
#
# COMPACT_ATOMS: atom_id res chain seq x y z
N MET A 1 11.15 8.95 -7.52
CA MET A 1 12.51 9.03 -8.08
C MET A 1 13.21 10.34 -7.72
N VAL A 2 12.70 11.50 -8.15
CA VAL A 2 13.17 12.84 -7.70
C VAL A 2 13.06 12.98 -6.18
N SER A 3 12.01 12.41 -5.58
CA SER A 3 11.78 12.49 -4.14
C SER A 3 12.89 11.92 -3.24
N ASN A 4 13.57 10.82 -3.59
CA ASN A 4 14.58 10.21 -2.70
C ASN A 4 15.92 10.97 -2.74
N LEU A 5 16.32 11.45 -3.92
CA LEU A 5 17.48 12.33 -4.08
C LEU A 5 17.24 13.69 -3.43
N VAL A 6 16.04 14.25 -3.60
CA VAL A 6 15.61 15.47 -2.92
C VAL A 6 15.52 15.23 -1.41
N GLN A 7 15.09 14.05 -0.95
CA GLN A 7 15.13 13.67 0.47
C GLN A 7 16.53 13.75 1.06
N ILE A 8 17.52 13.18 0.40
CA ILE A 8 18.90 13.30 0.89
C ILE A 8 19.41 14.72 0.81
N LEU A 9 19.23 15.41 -0.31
CA LEU A 9 19.75 16.78 -0.49
C LEU A 9 19.10 17.80 0.44
N LEU A 10 17.84 17.58 0.83
CA LEU A 10 17.11 18.47 1.72
C LEU A 10 17.28 18.11 3.20
N ILE A 11 17.37 16.82 3.55
CA ILE A 11 17.58 16.38 4.94
C ILE A 11 19.07 16.50 5.33
N TYR A 12 19.99 16.29 4.37
CA TYR A 12 21.44 16.37 4.52
C TYR A 12 22.06 17.13 3.32
N PRO A 13 21.93 18.47 3.27
CA PRO A 13 22.62 19.26 2.26
C PRO A 13 24.15 19.04 2.36
N PRO A 14 24.83 18.72 1.24
CA PRO A 14 26.27 18.48 1.27
C PRO A 14 27.01 19.74 1.75
N GLY A 15 27.76 19.61 2.84
CA GLY A 15 28.58 20.68 3.42
C GLY A 15 27.94 21.47 4.56
N VAL A 16 26.69 21.20 4.94
CA VAL A 16 26.05 21.82 6.12
C VAL A 16 25.69 20.69 7.08
N GLY A 17 26.23 20.74 8.30
CA GLY A 17 25.77 19.86 9.39
C GLY A 17 24.27 19.95 9.57
N PHE A 18 23.68 18.89 10.14
CA PHE A 18 22.23 18.69 10.37
C PHE A 18 21.45 20.00 10.41
N VAL A 19 20.50 20.19 9.49
CA VAL A 19 19.57 21.31 9.55
C VAL A 19 18.92 21.25 10.94
N GLY A 20 18.92 22.37 11.69
CA GLY A 20 18.32 22.42 13.03
C GLY A 20 16.90 21.83 13.03
N ALA A 21 16.41 21.37 14.18
CA ALA A 21 15.17 20.59 14.30
C ALA A 21 14.00 21.12 13.45
N ASP A 22 13.80 22.45 13.42
CA ASP A 22 12.74 23.11 12.65
C ASP A 22 12.88 22.97 11.13
N GLY A 23 14.12 22.98 10.62
CA GLY A 23 14.38 22.77 9.20
C GLY A 23 14.32 21.28 8.82
N PHE A 24 14.68 20.36 9.72
CA PHE A 24 14.51 18.92 9.48
C PHE A 24 13.04 18.56 9.21
N TYR A 25 12.11 19.02 10.05
CA TYR A 25 10.68 18.73 9.86
C TYR A 25 10.12 19.38 8.59
N THR A 26 10.48 20.63 8.31
CA THR A 26 10.07 21.32 7.08
C THR A 26 10.53 20.57 5.84
N MET A 27 11.79 20.13 5.84
CA MET A 27 12.35 19.35 4.74
C MET A 27 11.69 17.99 4.61
N LEU A 28 11.41 17.30 5.71
CA LEU A 28 10.67 16.04 5.70
C LEU A 28 9.28 16.21 5.07
N ILE A 29 8.56 17.29 5.37
CA ILE A 29 7.24 17.59 4.78
C ILE A 29 7.36 17.81 3.27
N ILE A 30 8.28 18.68 2.83
CA ILE A 30 8.50 18.96 1.40
C ILE A 30 8.85 17.67 0.65
N CYS A 31 9.73 16.88 1.24
CA CYS A 31 10.15 15.59 0.71
C CYS A 31 9.00 14.60 0.52
N ARG A 32 8.10 14.51 1.51
CA ARG A 32 6.92 13.64 1.46
C ARG A 32 5.87 14.16 0.49
N ALA A 33 5.72 15.47 0.35
CA ALA A 33 4.86 16.07 -0.67
C ALA A 33 5.35 15.71 -2.09
N ILE A 34 6.65 15.89 -2.36
CA ILE A 34 7.26 15.51 -3.64
C ILE A 34 7.18 13.99 -3.85
N ALA A 35 7.36 13.18 -2.80
CA ALA A 35 7.19 11.73 -2.84
C ALA A 35 5.80 11.35 -3.34
N GLY A 36 4.77 11.86 -2.67
CA GLY A 36 3.38 11.54 -2.96
C GLY A 36 2.96 11.98 -4.37
N VAL A 37 3.34 13.18 -4.80
CA VAL A 37 3.02 13.66 -6.16
C VAL A 37 3.73 12.84 -7.24
N SER A 38 4.89 12.27 -6.92
CA SER A 38 5.67 11.43 -7.84
C SER A 38 5.32 9.93 -7.77
N ASP A 39 4.38 9.52 -6.91
CA ASP A 39 4.08 8.12 -6.62
C ASP A 39 3.12 7.51 -7.64
N GLY A 40 3.57 7.43 -8.90
CA GLY A 40 2.82 6.87 -10.02
C GLY A 40 3.44 5.62 -10.65
N VAL A 41 4.56 5.14 -10.10
CA VAL A 41 5.41 4.14 -10.76
C VAL A 41 4.71 2.81 -10.99
N LEU A 42 3.91 2.34 -10.02
CA LEU A 42 3.16 1.09 -10.14
C LEU A 42 2.07 1.19 -11.21
N VAL A 43 1.39 2.32 -11.30
CA VAL A 43 0.36 2.57 -12.32
C VAL A 43 0.98 2.54 -13.72
N MET A 44 2.11 3.21 -13.90
CA MET A 44 2.85 3.20 -15.17
C MET A 44 3.38 1.81 -15.52
N THR A 45 3.86 1.06 -14.52
CA THR A 45 4.33 -0.32 -14.73
C THR A 45 3.22 -1.22 -15.25
N PHE A 46 2.02 -1.15 -14.65
CA PHE A 46 0.88 -1.95 -15.13
C PHE A 46 0.44 -1.55 -16.54
N ALA A 47 0.48 -0.26 -16.88
CA ALA A 47 0.19 0.22 -18.23
C ALA A 47 1.21 -0.30 -19.27
N SER A 48 2.51 -0.20 -18.97
CA SER A 48 3.56 -0.74 -19.85
C SER A 48 3.45 -2.26 -20.03
N LEU A 49 3.04 -2.99 -18.99
CA LEU A 49 2.78 -4.43 -19.11
C LEU A 49 1.60 -4.74 -20.04
N THR A 50 0.53 -3.93 -20.00
CA THR A 50 -0.58 -4.09 -20.94
C THR A 50 -0.16 -3.84 -22.38
N ASP A 51 0.72 -2.86 -22.61
CA ASP A 51 1.27 -2.58 -23.94
C ASP A 51 2.13 -3.74 -24.46
N ILE A 52 3.00 -4.30 -23.60
CA ILE A 52 3.87 -5.45 -23.94
C ILE A 52 3.05 -6.70 -24.26
N CYS A 53 1.88 -6.88 -23.65
CA CYS A 53 1.02 -8.03 -23.91
C CYS A 53 0.27 -7.93 -25.25
N ASP A 54 0.18 -6.76 -25.88
CA ASP A 54 -0.44 -6.48 -27.20
C ASP A 54 -1.76 -7.25 -27.45
N GLY A 55 -2.66 -7.24 -26.46
CA GLY A 55 -3.97 -7.89 -26.55
C GLY A 55 -4.02 -9.38 -26.16
N ASP A 56 -2.88 -10.01 -25.86
CA ASP A 56 -2.81 -11.36 -25.30
C ASP A 56 -3.17 -11.35 -23.81
N ALA A 57 -4.49 -11.36 -23.55
CA ALA A 57 -5.05 -11.33 -22.21
C ALA A 57 -4.62 -12.53 -21.33
N ALA A 58 -4.15 -13.63 -21.92
CA ALA A 58 -3.69 -14.79 -21.17
C ALA A 58 -2.31 -14.57 -20.51
N LYS A 59 -1.47 -13.68 -21.07
CA LYS A 59 -0.15 -13.35 -20.52
C LYS A 59 -0.22 -12.33 -19.38
N LEU A 60 -1.24 -11.47 -19.39
CA LEU A 60 -1.36 -10.35 -18.44
C LEU A 60 -1.37 -10.79 -16.96
N PRO A 61 -2.12 -11.85 -16.54
CA PRO A 61 -2.07 -12.35 -15.17
C PRO A 61 -0.68 -12.84 -14.75
N ILE A 62 0.10 -13.40 -15.67
CA ILE A 62 1.46 -13.88 -15.39
C ILE A 62 2.38 -12.70 -15.09
N TYR A 63 2.30 -11.63 -15.89
CA TYR A 63 3.09 -10.42 -15.67
C TYR A 63 2.68 -9.65 -14.41
N TYR A 64 1.39 -9.55 -14.13
CA TYR A 64 0.90 -8.98 -12.87
C TYR A 64 1.39 -9.79 -11.66
N GLY A 65 1.40 -11.13 -11.76
CA GLY A 65 2.00 -12.00 -10.76
C GLY A 65 3.49 -11.75 -10.55
N LYS A 66 4.27 -11.53 -11.62
CA LYS A 66 5.70 -11.18 -11.54
C LYS A 66 5.93 -9.84 -10.83
N VAL A 67 5.14 -8.81 -11.14
CA VAL A 67 5.22 -7.52 -10.44
C VAL A 67 4.89 -7.67 -8.96
N GLY A 68 3.84 -8.43 -8.63
CA GLY A 68 3.49 -8.74 -7.23
C GLY A 68 4.61 -9.45 -6.48
N LEU A 69 5.29 -10.41 -7.12
CA LEU A 69 6.45 -11.09 -6.55
C LEU A 69 7.61 -10.11 -6.29
N VAL A 70 7.95 -9.26 -7.27
CA VAL A 70 9.00 -8.25 -7.11
C VAL A 70 8.64 -7.25 -6.01
N PHE A 71 7.38 -6.83 -5.93
CA PHE A 71 6.89 -5.94 -4.88
C PHE A 71 7.01 -6.60 -3.50
N GLY A 72 6.62 -7.86 -3.35
CA GLY A 72 6.78 -8.62 -2.10
C GLY A 72 8.26 -8.79 -1.70
N LEU A 73 9.14 -9.08 -2.67
CA LEU A 73 10.58 -9.16 -2.43
C LEU A 73 11.16 -7.80 -2.01
N ALA A 74 10.78 -6.71 -2.68
CA ALA A 74 11.21 -5.36 -2.31
C ALA A 74 10.71 -4.97 -0.91
N PHE A 75 9.45 -5.29 -0.58
CA PHE A 75 8.85 -5.03 0.73
C PHE A 75 9.45 -5.91 1.85
N THR A 76 10.09 -7.03 1.49
CA THR A 76 10.84 -7.87 2.43
C THR A 76 12.27 -7.36 2.60
N LEU A 77 12.98 -7.15 1.49
CA LEU A 77 14.40 -6.77 1.50
C LEU A 77 14.61 -5.35 2.00
N GLY A 78 13.70 -4.41 1.71
CA GLY A 78 13.79 -3.02 2.14
C GLY A 78 13.88 -2.87 3.66
N PRO A 79 12.84 -3.27 4.42
CA PRO A 79 12.86 -3.19 5.88
C PRO A 79 13.96 -4.03 6.52
N LEU A 80 14.27 -5.23 5.97
CA LEU A 80 15.34 -6.08 6.50
C LEU A 80 16.72 -5.44 6.35
N THR A 81 17.04 -4.89 5.17
CA THR A 81 18.31 -4.19 4.94
C THR A 81 18.38 -2.89 5.73
N ALA A 82 17.28 -2.14 5.84
CA ALA A 82 17.20 -0.95 6.67
C ALA A 82 17.44 -1.26 8.16
N ALA A 83 16.77 -2.30 8.69
CA ALA A 83 16.91 -2.73 10.07
C ALA A 83 18.33 -3.21 10.40
N THR A 84 18.95 -4.00 9.52
CA THR A 84 20.31 -4.50 9.71
C THR A 84 21.36 -3.39 9.64
N LEU A 85 21.23 -2.45 8.69
CA LEU A 85 22.11 -1.28 8.59
C LEU A 85 21.96 -0.37 9.82
N TYR A 86 20.72 -0.09 10.22
CA TYR A 86 20.46 0.72 11.42
C TYR A 86 20.98 0.04 12.69
N GLY A 87 20.75 -1.27 12.87
CA GLY A 87 21.26 -2.02 14.02
C GLY A 87 22.79 -2.04 14.11
N LYS A 88 23.49 -2.14 12.97
CA LYS A 88 24.96 -2.18 12.92
C LYS A 88 25.60 -0.81 13.12
N PHE A 89 25.10 0.22 12.46
CA PHE A 89 25.73 1.54 12.42
C PHE A 89 25.08 2.56 13.35
N LYS A 90 23.89 2.27 13.88
CA LYS A 90 23.06 3.16 14.72
C LYS A 90 22.83 4.55 14.11
N SER A 91 22.94 4.66 12.80
CA SER A 91 22.69 5.88 12.03
C SER A 91 21.74 5.56 10.88
N ILE A 92 20.79 6.47 10.66
CA ILE A 92 19.84 6.41 9.56
C ILE A 92 20.49 6.77 8.21
N ASP A 93 21.65 7.41 8.23
CA ASP A 93 22.33 7.93 7.04
C ASP A 93 22.65 6.81 6.05
N TYR A 94 23.12 5.65 6.55
CA TYR A 94 23.41 4.48 5.72
C TYR A 94 22.17 3.91 5.04
N VAL A 95 21.02 3.94 5.71
CA VAL A 95 19.74 3.52 5.13
C VAL A 95 19.32 4.47 4.02
N LEU A 96 19.49 5.78 4.23
CA LEU A 96 19.22 6.79 3.23
C LEU A 96 20.14 6.62 2.01
N TYR A 97 21.45 6.49 2.21
CA TYR A 97 22.42 6.31 1.13
C TYR A 97 22.10 5.09 0.25
N LEU A 98 21.81 3.94 0.86
CA LEU A 98 21.42 2.75 0.12
C LEU A 98 20.12 2.98 -0.68
N SER A 99 19.12 3.60 -0.05
CA SER A 99 17.83 3.89 -0.68
C SER A 99 17.98 4.82 -1.90
N THR A 100 18.86 5.81 -1.80
CA THR A 100 19.14 6.75 -2.89
C THR A 100 20.00 6.14 -3.98
N ALA A 101 20.99 5.32 -3.65
CA ALA A 101 21.73 4.54 -4.64
C ALA A 101 20.78 3.63 -5.44
N GLY A 102 19.86 2.94 -4.77
CA GLY A 102 18.82 2.13 -5.41
C GLY A 102 17.87 2.95 -6.30
N ALA A 103 17.43 4.12 -5.83
CA ALA A 103 16.58 5.01 -6.62
C ALA A 103 17.29 5.57 -7.86
N THR A 104 18.58 5.90 -7.75
CA THR A 104 19.41 6.35 -8.88
C THR A 104 19.65 5.21 -9.86
N LEU A 105 19.92 4.00 -9.40
CA LEU A 105 20.02 2.84 -10.28
C LEU A 105 18.70 2.59 -11.03
N ALA A 106 17.57 2.62 -10.33
CA ALA A 106 16.26 2.49 -10.96
C ALA A 106 16.03 3.58 -12.02
N CYS A 107 16.47 4.81 -11.78
CA CYS A 107 16.43 5.91 -12.75
C CYS A 107 17.22 5.58 -14.02
N VAL A 108 18.46 5.12 -13.88
CA VAL A 108 19.30 4.76 -15.02
C VAL A 108 18.64 3.62 -15.81
N MET A 109 18.06 2.64 -15.11
CA MET A 109 17.32 1.55 -15.74
C MET A 109 16.05 2.03 -16.47
N CYS A 110 15.35 3.05 -15.94
CA CYS A 110 14.21 3.68 -16.61
C CYS A 110 14.60 4.36 -17.94
N PHE A 111 15.79 4.93 -18.05
CA PHE A 111 16.28 5.49 -19.33
C PHE A 111 16.68 4.41 -20.34
N ALA A 112 16.99 3.19 -19.88
CA ALA A 112 17.30 2.06 -20.74
C ALA A 112 16.05 1.29 -21.21
N LEU A 113 14.87 1.57 -20.64
CA LEU A 113 13.62 0.90 -21.01
C LEU A 113 13.17 1.36 -22.42
N PRO A 114 12.91 0.43 -23.35
CA PRO A 114 12.38 0.78 -24.65
C PRO A 114 10.95 1.32 -24.51
N GLU A 115 10.59 2.25 -25.39
CA GLU A 115 9.23 2.77 -25.48
C GLU A 115 8.24 1.63 -25.78
N THR A 116 7.27 1.41 -24.89
CA THR A 116 6.29 0.33 -25.02
C THR A 116 5.11 0.72 -25.90
N LEU A 117 4.80 2.02 -26.03
CA LEU A 117 3.63 2.49 -26.77
C LEU A 117 4.04 3.22 -28.07
N PRO A 118 3.75 2.64 -29.26
CA PRO A 118 3.99 3.28 -30.54
C PRO A 118 3.32 4.64 -30.64
N ALA A 119 3.98 5.61 -31.30
CA ALA A 119 3.46 6.97 -31.45
C ALA A 119 2.04 7.03 -32.02
N ALA A 120 1.69 6.10 -32.91
CA ALA A 120 0.36 6.01 -33.53
C ALA A 120 -0.77 5.60 -32.56
N LYS A 121 -0.46 4.87 -31.48
CA LYS A 121 -1.43 4.44 -30.46
C LYS A 121 -1.59 5.48 -29.33
N ARG A 122 -0.78 6.55 -29.33
CA ARG A 122 -0.82 7.57 -28.28
C ARG A 122 -2.11 8.39 -28.39
N ARG A 123 -2.85 8.44 -27.29
CA ARG A 123 -4.00 9.35 -27.18
C ARG A 123 -3.49 10.78 -27.23
N VAL A 124 -4.03 11.59 -28.15
CA VAL A 124 -3.83 13.03 -28.13
C VAL A 124 -4.40 13.55 -26.80
N PHE A 125 -3.52 14.03 -25.93
CA PHE A 125 -3.91 14.65 -24.68
C PHE A 125 -4.65 15.96 -25.00
N ARG A 126 -5.98 15.86 -25.09
CA ARG A 126 -6.88 17.00 -25.16
C ARG A 126 -7.42 17.22 -23.75
N PRO A 127 -6.80 18.08 -22.93
CA PRO A 127 -7.43 18.49 -21.69
C PRO A 127 -8.78 19.08 -22.08
N LYS A 128 -9.87 18.45 -21.63
CA LYS A 128 -11.21 19.04 -21.79
C LYS A 128 -11.22 20.28 -20.89
N PHE A 129 -10.83 21.42 -21.46
CA PHE A 129 -11.17 22.71 -20.90
C PHE A 129 -12.68 22.81 -20.93
N TYR A 130 -13.27 22.75 -19.73
CA TYR A 130 -14.71 22.88 -19.55
C TYR A 130 -15.09 24.30 -19.97
N SER A 131 -15.98 24.42 -20.96
CA SER A 131 -16.55 25.69 -21.47
C SER A 131 -17.40 26.43 -20.41
N SER A 132 -17.25 26.16 -19.11
CA SER A 132 -18.13 26.63 -18.04
C SER A 132 -17.40 26.99 -16.73
N GLY A 133 -16.13 27.40 -16.79
CA GLY A 133 -15.49 28.13 -15.68
C GLY A 133 -15.09 27.34 -14.43
N LYS A 134 -15.18 26.00 -14.43
CA LYS A 134 -14.64 25.14 -13.36
C LYS A 134 -13.39 24.42 -13.86
N PHE A 135 -12.23 24.80 -13.33
CA PHE A 135 -10.93 24.26 -13.70
C PHE A 135 -10.69 22.88 -13.07
N TRP A 136 -11.35 21.83 -13.55
CA TRP A 136 -11.06 20.47 -13.09
C TRP A 136 -11.27 19.48 -14.23
N LEU A 137 -10.19 18.87 -14.72
CA LEU A 137 -10.26 17.63 -15.48
C LEU A 137 -11.03 16.64 -14.58
N GLY A 138 -12.00 15.89 -15.10
CA GLY A 138 -12.74 14.83 -14.42
C GLY A 138 -11.88 13.64 -13.96
N LEU A 139 -10.71 13.93 -13.41
CA LEU A 139 -9.60 13.09 -13.00
C LEU A 139 -9.27 13.36 -11.52
N THR A 140 -10.03 14.19 -10.82
CA THR A 140 -9.72 14.53 -9.43
C THR A 140 -10.25 13.46 -8.49
N PRO A 141 -9.61 13.29 -7.31
CA PRO A 141 -10.15 12.41 -6.26
C PRO A 141 -11.60 12.73 -5.89
N PHE A 142 -12.01 14.00 -5.96
CA PHE A 142 -13.38 14.43 -5.67
C PHE A 142 -14.39 13.94 -6.70
N ASP A 143 -14.04 13.93 -7.99
CA ASP A 143 -14.91 13.39 -9.04
C ASP A 143 -15.16 11.89 -8.86
N GLN A 144 -14.17 11.16 -8.34
CA GLN A 144 -14.30 9.74 -8.01
C GLN A 144 -15.26 9.52 -6.84
N LEU A 145 -15.23 10.39 -5.82
CA LEU A 145 -16.16 10.34 -4.69
C LEU A 145 -17.59 10.67 -5.12
N VAL A 146 -17.79 11.69 -5.96
CA VAL A 146 -19.12 12.01 -6.50
C VAL A 146 -19.66 10.84 -7.31
N TYR A 147 -18.82 10.24 -8.16
CA TYR A 147 -19.22 9.06 -8.93
C TYR A 147 -19.55 7.85 -8.05
N LEU A 148 -18.78 7.63 -6.99
CA LEU A 148 -19.08 6.59 -6.00
C LEU A 148 -20.48 6.78 -5.42
N THR A 149 -20.88 8.00 -5.07
CA THR A 149 -22.23 8.29 -4.54
C THR A 149 -23.35 8.13 -5.56
N SER A 150 -23.04 8.08 -6.86
CA SER A 150 -24.04 7.92 -7.92
C SER A 150 -24.53 6.49 -8.13
N SER A 151 -23.82 5.49 -7.61
CA SER A 151 -24.16 4.07 -7.77
C SER A 151 -24.28 3.37 -6.41
N PRO A 152 -25.51 3.06 -5.96
CA PRO A 152 -25.73 2.33 -4.70
C PRO A 152 -25.04 0.96 -4.67
N LEU A 153 -24.96 0.28 -5.81
CA LEU A 153 -24.25 -1.00 -5.92
C LEU A 153 -22.74 -0.84 -5.68
N LEU A 154 -22.14 0.20 -6.27
CA LEU A 154 -20.71 0.47 -6.09
C LEU A 154 -20.41 0.85 -4.63
N MET A 155 -21.29 1.63 -4.01
CA MET A 155 -21.21 1.97 -2.59
C MET A 155 -21.25 0.72 -1.70
N ALA A 156 -22.11 -0.26 -2.03
CA ALA A 156 -22.23 -1.51 -1.27
C ALA A 156 -20.94 -2.34 -1.26
N TYR A 157 -20.12 -2.29 -2.31
CA TYR A 157 -18.82 -2.96 -2.36
C TYR A 157 -17.68 -2.12 -1.77
N ILE A 158 -17.72 -0.81 -1.97
CA ILE A 158 -16.66 0.10 -1.50
C ILE A 158 -16.74 0.33 0.01
N LEU A 159 -17.91 0.26 0.62
CA LEU A 159 -18.03 0.42 2.08
C LEU A 159 -17.28 -0.67 2.86
N PRO A 160 -17.46 -1.99 2.59
CA PRO A 160 -16.62 -3.03 3.20
C PRO A 160 -15.12 -2.83 2.93
N TYR A 161 -14.76 -2.31 1.76
CA TYR A 161 -13.36 -2.03 1.41
C TYR A 161 -12.82 -0.92 2.29
N PHE A 162 -13.55 0.18 2.41
CA PHE A 162 -13.21 1.30 3.28
C PHE A 162 -13.02 0.85 4.73
N LEU A 163 -13.95 0.04 5.26
CA LEU A 163 -13.88 -0.51 6.63
C LEU A 163 -12.66 -1.43 6.82
N HIS A 164 -12.34 -2.25 5.82
CA HIS A 164 -11.14 -3.07 5.85
C HIS A 164 -9.87 -2.19 5.82
N GLU A 165 -9.77 -1.27 4.88
CA GLU A 165 -8.59 -0.41 4.71
C GLU A 165 -8.36 0.48 5.94
N ILE A 166 -9.41 1.04 6.54
CA ILE A 166 -9.26 1.83 7.76
C ILE A 166 -8.79 0.94 8.91
N SER A 167 -9.31 -0.30 9.04
CA SER A 167 -8.82 -1.24 10.06
C SER A 167 -7.32 -1.57 9.89
N THR A 168 -6.87 -1.76 8.65
CA THR A 168 -5.47 -2.07 8.35
C THR A 168 -4.53 -0.87 8.49
N ALA A 169 -5.05 0.36 8.52
CA ALA A 169 -4.23 1.54 8.76
C ALA A 169 -3.57 1.54 10.16
N VAL A 170 -4.04 0.69 11.09
CA VAL A 170 -3.38 0.44 12.39
C VAL A 170 -1.94 -0.06 12.23
N TYR A 171 -1.57 -0.67 11.09
CA TYR A 171 -0.22 -1.13 10.81
C TYR A 171 0.81 0.00 10.87
N MET A 172 0.41 1.24 10.61
CA MET A 172 1.30 2.40 10.71
C MET A 172 1.69 2.72 12.15
N SER A 173 0.89 2.27 13.13
CA SER A 173 1.15 2.42 14.57
C SER A 173 1.82 1.19 15.19
N TRP A 174 2.13 0.15 14.41
CA TRP A 174 2.68 -1.10 14.94
C TRP A 174 4.05 -0.94 15.59
N ILE A 175 4.90 -0.05 15.06
CA ILE A 175 6.20 0.21 15.68
C ILE A 175 6.04 0.74 17.11
N LEU A 176 5.12 1.69 17.31
CA LEU A 176 4.80 2.25 18.63
C LEU A 176 4.15 1.20 19.53
N TYR A 177 3.22 0.42 18.97
CA TYR A 177 2.53 -0.63 19.72
C TYR A 177 3.48 -1.74 20.19
N PHE A 178 4.40 -2.22 19.35
CA PHE A 178 5.33 -3.28 19.73
C PHE A 178 6.41 -2.80 20.69
N GLU A 179 6.87 -1.56 20.54
CA GLU A 179 7.76 -0.92 21.51
C GLU A 179 7.08 -0.86 22.88
N TRP A 180 5.86 -0.31 22.95
CA TRP A 180 5.12 -0.21 24.20
C TRP A 180 4.74 -1.57 24.80
N ARG A 181 4.25 -2.51 23.99
CA ARG A 181 3.65 -3.76 24.47
C ARG A 181 4.66 -4.86 24.76
N PHE A 182 5.70 -4.97 23.94
CA PHE A 182 6.66 -6.08 23.94
C PHE A 182 8.11 -5.63 24.12
N SER A 183 8.35 -4.32 24.25
CA SER A 183 9.70 -3.74 24.33
C SER A 183 10.56 -4.13 23.13
N TRP A 184 9.93 -4.24 21.95
CA TRP A 184 10.66 -4.55 20.73
C TRP A 184 11.52 -3.38 20.28
N ASP A 185 12.75 -3.66 19.88
CA ASP A 185 13.59 -2.67 19.22
C ASP A 185 13.23 -2.52 17.73
N ILE A 186 13.78 -1.47 17.11
CA ILE A 186 13.56 -1.16 15.69
C ILE A 186 13.96 -2.34 14.77
N THR A 187 14.96 -3.13 15.18
CA THR A 187 15.43 -4.28 14.40
C THR A 187 14.40 -5.40 14.41
N GLN A 188 13.84 -5.72 15.58
CA GLN A 188 12.80 -6.74 15.74
C GLN A 188 11.53 -6.36 14.97
N VAL A 189 11.11 -5.09 15.06
CA VAL A 189 9.96 -4.58 14.28
C VAL A 189 10.25 -4.69 12.77
N GLY A 190 11.46 -4.33 12.34
CA GLY A 190 11.87 -4.43 10.94
C GLY A 190 11.88 -5.87 10.40
N ILE A 191 12.39 -6.82 11.20
CA ILE A 191 12.33 -8.26 10.87
C ILE A 191 10.86 -8.69 10.74
N TYR A 192 10.01 -8.33 11.70
CA TYR A 192 8.60 -8.71 11.68
C TYR A 192 7.87 -8.17 10.44
N ILE A 193 8.03 -6.89 10.09
CA ILE A 193 7.44 -6.30 8.87
C ILE A 193 7.98 -7.00 7.60
N SER A 194 9.25 -7.40 7.60
CA SER A 194 9.82 -8.16 6.49
C SER A 194 9.13 -9.53 6.34
N VAL A 195 8.90 -10.24 7.45
CA VAL A 195 8.18 -11.52 7.44
C VAL A 195 6.72 -11.33 7.02
N VAL A 196 6.05 -10.23 7.42
CA VAL A 196 4.71 -9.87 6.91
C VAL A 196 4.73 -9.81 5.38
N GLY A 197 5.72 -9.14 4.79
CA GLY A 197 5.90 -9.06 3.34
C GLY A 197 6.01 -10.42 2.65
N ILE A 198 6.85 -11.31 3.20
CA ILE A 198 7.02 -12.69 2.69
C ILE A 198 5.69 -13.45 2.74
N VAL A 199 5.01 -13.41 3.90
CA VAL A 199 3.77 -14.16 4.11
C VAL A 199 2.67 -13.64 3.21
N VAL A 200 2.45 -12.33 3.15
CA VAL A 200 1.45 -11.72 2.26
C VAL A 200 1.75 -12.06 0.80
N GLY A 201 3.00 -11.91 0.36
CA GLY A 201 3.42 -12.26 -1.00
C GLY A 201 3.21 -13.73 -1.33
N ALA A 202 3.58 -14.64 -0.43
CA ALA A 202 3.39 -16.08 -0.61
C ALA A 202 1.90 -16.44 -0.65
N PHE A 203 1.08 -15.87 0.22
CA PHE A 203 -0.36 -16.13 0.25
C PHE A 203 -1.04 -15.61 -1.00
N GLN A 204 -0.78 -14.37 -1.43
CA GLN A 204 -1.37 -13.81 -2.63
C GLN A 204 -0.91 -14.53 -3.91
N GLY A 205 0.38 -14.91 -3.98
CA GLY A 205 0.95 -15.58 -5.15
C GLY A 205 0.57 -17.05 -5.27
N LEU A 206 0.50 -17.79 -4.16
CA LEU A 206 0.34 -19.25 -4.17
C LEU A 206 -1.05 -19.71 -3.71
N LEU A 207 -1.64 -19.04 -2.71
CA LEU A 207 -2.84 -19.52 -2.02
C LEU A 207 -4.13 -18.83 -2.46
N LEU A 208 -4.08 -17.63 -3.05
CA LEU A 208 -5.27 -16.90 -3.49
C LEU A 208 -6.08 -17.67 -4.55
N ARG A 209 -5.41 -18.28 -5.54
CA ARG A 209 -6.07 -19.06 -6.60
C ARG A 209 -6.72 -20.36 -6.08
N PRO A 210 -6.05 -21.23 -5.32
CA PRO A 210 -6.71 -22.41 -4.77
C PRO A 210 -7.80 -22.02 -3.75
N PHE A 211 -7.62 -20.95 -2.98
CA PHE A 211 -8.64 -20.42 -2.07
C PHE A 211 -9.92 -20.03 -2.83
N THR A 212 -9.80 -19.17 -3.84
CA THR A 212 -10.94 -18.74 -4.67
C THR A 212 -11.62 -19.93 -5.36
N SER A 213 -10.85 -20.89 -5.89
CA SER A 213 -11.42 -22.09 -6.53
C SER A 213 -12.19 -22.98 -5.55
N LYS A 214 -11.65 -23.20 -4.34
CA LYS A 214 -12.32 -24.01 -3.30
C LYS A 214 -13.58 -23.31 -2.79
N LEU A 215 -13.51 -22.00 -2.54
CA LEU A 215 -14.65 -21.23 -2.07
C LEU A 215 -15.80 -21.25 -3.09
N LYS A 216 -15.48 -21.20 -4.39
CA LYS A 216 -16.46 -21.33 -5.47
C LYS A 216 -17.12 -22.72 -5.49
N ALA A 217 -16.35 -23.77 -5.21
CA ALA A 217 -16.89 -25.13 -5.12
C ALA A 217 -17.80 -25.31 -3.90
N TRP A 218 -17.47 -24.70 -2.76
CA TRP A 218 -18.26 -24.79 -1.52
C TRP A 218 -19.51 -23.91 -1.54
N TYR A 219 -19.43 -22.73 -2.16
CA TYR A 219 -20.51 -21.74 -2.18
C TYR A 219 -20.80 -21.23 -3.59
N PRO A 220 -21.23 -22.09 -4.54
CA PRO A 220 -21.39 -21.71 -5.94
C PRO A 220 -22.38 -20.55 -6.13
N SER A 221 -23.46 -20.50 -5.35
CA SER A 221 -24.52 -19.48 -5.47
C SER A 221 -24.15 -18.13 -4.85
N ASN A 222 -23.28 -18.12 -3.82
CA ASN A 222 -22.93 -16.93 -3.03
C ASN A 222 -21.42 -16.66 -3.02
N PHE A 223 -20.71 -17.16 -4.04
CA PHE A 223 -19.25 -17.18 -4.11
C PHE A 223 -18.64 -15.78 -3.89
N GLU A 224 -19.16 -14.77 -4.59
CA GLU A 224 -18.60 -13.41 -4.53
C GLU A 224 -18.77 -12.76 -3.16
N GLY A 225 -19.93 -12.95 -2.52
CA GLY A 225 -20.16 -12.47 -1.16
C GLY A 225 -19.27 -13.18 -0.14
N MET A 226 -19.12 -14.51 -0.26
CA MET A 226 -18.21 -15.28 0.58
C MET A 226 -16.76 -14.86 0.39
N LEU A 227 -16.36 -14.52 -0.83
CA LEU A 227 -15.00 -14.11 -1.14
C LEU A 227 -14.60 -12.81 -0.44
N ILE A 228 -15.58 -11.95 -0.12
CA ILE A 228 -15.41 -10.71 0.64
C ILE A 228 -15.52 -10.99 2.15
N ILE A 229 -16.56 -11.71 2.58
CA ILE A 229 -16.85 -11.93 4.01
C ILE A 229 -15.74 -12.73 4.70
N TRP A 230 -15.21 -13.77 4.05
CA TRP A 230 -14.19 -14.64 4.66
C TRP A 230 -12.90 -13.90 5.03
N PRO A 231 -12.23 -13.17 4.12
CA PRO A 231 -11.04 -12.38 4.47
C PRO A 231 -11.33 -11.28 5.50
N ALA A 232 -12.51 -10.64 5.46
CA ALA A 232 -12.91 -9.67 6.48
C ALA A 232 -13.02 -10.30 7.87
N PHE A 233 -13.70 -11.44 7.96
CA PHE A 233 -13.85 -12.18 9.21
C PHE A 233 -12.49 -12.61 9.77
N VAL A 234 -11.62 -13.18 8.94
CA VAL A 234 -10.28 -13.58 9.35
C VAL A 234 -9.44 -12.37 9.79
N SER A 235 -9.60 -11.22 9.14
CA SER A 235 -8.93 -9.98 9.56
C SER A 235 -9.43 -9.49 10.92
N ALA A 236 -10.73 -9.58 11.19
CA ALA A 236 -11.30 -9.24 12.50
C ALA A 236 -10.77 -10.15 13.61
N VAL A 237 -10.72 -11.47 13.36
CA VAL A 237 -10.11 -12.45 14.27
C VAL A 237 -8.63 -12.15 14.49
N HIS A 238 -7.89 -11.84 13.43
CA HIS A 238 -6.49 -11.44 13.52
C HIS A 238 -6.30 -10.25 14.46
N PHE A 239 -7.04 -9.14 14.28
CA PHE A 239 -6.90 -7.97 15.14
C PHE A 239 -7.31 -8.24 16.59
N ALA A 240 -8.33 -9.06 16.83
CA ALA A 240 -8.71 -9.48 18.18
C ALA A 240 -7.60 -10.29 18.88
N LEU A 241 -6.95 -11.19 18.15
CA LEU A 241 -5.83 -11.98 18.67
C LEU A 241 -4.58 -11.14 18.90
N VAL A 242 -4.29 -10.18 18.01
CA VAL A 242 -3.20 -9.21 18.23
C VAL A 242 -3.43 -8.40 19.50
N GLY A 243 -4.66 -7.89 19.72
CA GLY A 243 -4.99 -7.12 20.92
C GLY A 243 -4.86 -7.91 22.23
N THR A 244 -5.00 -9.24 22.17
CA THR A 244 -4.90 -10.14 23.34
C THR A 244 -3.54 -10.80 23.49
N ALA A 245 -2.61 -10.57 22.57
CA ALA A 245 -1.28 -11.14 22.61
C ALA A 245 -0.52 -10.72 23.89
N SER A 246 0.00 -11.72 24.61
CA SER A 246 0.73 -11.51 25.87
C SER A 246 2.24 -11.42 25.67
N SER A 247 2.76 -12.01 24.58
CA SER A 247 4.19 -12.05 24.27
C SER A 247 4.43 -11.82 22.78
N GLY A 248 5.54 -11.16 22.44
CA GLY A 248 5.84 -10.77 21.07
C GLY A 248 5.95 -11.94 20.09
N TRP A 249 6.40 -13.13 20.54
CA TRP A 249 6.51 -14.30 19.66
C TRP A 249 5.15 -14.73 19.09
N MET A 250 4.04 -14.44 19.79
CA MET A 250 2.68 -14.76 19.35
C MET A 250 2.30 -14.02 18.06
N MET A 251 2.96 -12.90 17.76
CA MET A 251 2.71 -12.14 16.53
C MET A 251 3.10 -12.92 15.27
N PHE A 252 4.10 -13.80 15.33
CA PHE A 252 4.59 -14.53 14.15
C PHE A 252 3.58 -15.59 13.63
N PRO A 253 2.99 -16.47 14.47
CA PRO A 253 1.92 -17.35 14.04
C PRO A 253 0.69 -16.62 13.48
N LEU A 254 0.37 -15.43 14.04
CA LEU A 254 -0.76 -14.61 13.60
C LEU A 254 -0.60 -14.08 12.16
N LEU A 255 0.61 -14.08 11.61
CA LEU A 255 0.87 -13.72 10.21
C LEU A 255 0.14 -14.61 9.22
N VAL A 256 -0.18 -15.86 9.58
CA VAL A 256 -1.01 -16.74 8.75
C VAL A 256 -2.39 -16.11 8.51
N LEU A 257 -2.97 -15.52 9.54
CA LEU A 257 -4.26 -14.82 9.44
C LEU A 257 -4.11 -13.52 8.64
N THR A 258 -3.01 -12.79 8.82
CA THR A 258 -2.68 -11.63 7.98
C THR A 258 -2.59 -12.01 6.50
N GLY A 259 -1.96 -13.15 6.18
CA GLY A 259 -1.86 -13.67 4.83
C GLY A 259 -3.22 -13.92 4.18
N ILE A 260 -4.17 -14.53 4.90
CA ILE A 260 -5.55 -14.75 4.42
C ILE A 260 -6.31 -13.42 4.32
N GLY A 261 -6.20 -12.56 5.33
CA GLY A 261 -6.85 -11.24 5.35
C GLY A 261 -6.43 -10.37 4.16
N SER A 262 -5.18 -10.52 3.69
CA SER A 262 -4.65 -9.79 2.54
C SER A 262 -5.35 -10.08 1.21
N PHE A 263 -6.18 -11.12 1.12
CA PHE A 263 -6.95 -11.44 -0.09
C PHE A 263 -8.04 -10.42 -0.40
N MET A 264 -8.48 -9.65 0.60
CA MET A 264 -9.57 -8.70 0.45
C MET A 264 -9.36 -7.72 -0.72
N ASN A 265 -8.19 -7.10 -0.79
CA ASN A 265 -7.89 -6.07 -1.78
C ASN A 265 -7.96 -6.58 -3.24
N PRO A 266 -7.23 -7.66 -3.64
CA PRO A 266 -7.31 -8.19 -5.00
C PRO A 266 -8.69 -8.82 -5.32
N VAL A 267 -9.36 -9.43 -4.33
CA VAL A 267 -10.71 -9.99 -4.49
C VAL A 267 -11.72 -8.89 -4.82
N MET A 268 -11.77 -7.84 -3.99
CA MET A 268 -12.78 -6.79 -4.13
C MET A 268 -12.62 -6.06 -5.47
N ARG A 269 -11.37 -5.76 -5.85
CA ARG A 269 -11.06 -5.16 -7.14
C ARG A 269 -11.49 -6.08 -8.29
N GLY A 270 -11.25 -7.38 -8.18
CA GLY A 270 -11.64 -8.37 -9.19
C GLY A 270 -13.16 -8.48 -9.37
N VAL A 271 -13.92 -8.57 -8.28
CA VAL A 271 -15.40 -8.65 -8.31
C VAL A 271 -15.98 -7.37 -8.90
N VAL A 272 -15.60 -6.20 -8.38
CA VAL A 272 -16.17 -4.93 -8.83
C VAL A 272 -15.78 -4.63 -10.28
N CYS A 273 -14.51 -4.78 -10.67
CA CYS A 273 -14.10 -4.47 -12.05
C CYS A 273 -14.79 -5.35 -13.10
N ARG A 274 -15.17 -6.60 -12.77
CA ARG A 274 -15.91 -7.49 -13.69
C ARG A 274 -17.35 -7.05 -13.94
N THR A 275 -17.93 -6.28 -13.03
CA THR A 275 -19.29 -5.74 -13.21
C THR A 275 -19.34 -4.48 -14.07
N GLN A 276 -18.18 -3.96 -14.48
CA GLN A 276 -18.04 -2.64 -15.09
C GLN A 276 -17.63 -2.76 -16.56
N PRO A 277 -18.09 -1.85 -17.44
CA PRO A 277 -17.61 -1.77 -18.81
C PRO A 277 -16.09 -1.56 -18.86
N PRO A 278 -15.37 -2.10 -19.87
CA PRO A 278 -13.92 -1.92 -20.00
C PRO A 278 -13.46 -0.45 -19.96
N SER A 279 -14.30 0.49 -20.43
CA SER A 279 -14.02 1.93 -20.39
C SER A 279 -14.04 2.54 -18.98
N GLU A 280 -14.73 1.92 -18.01
CA GLU A 280 -14.91 2.43 -16.65
C GLU A 280 -14.00 1.73 -15.61
N VAL A 281 -13.32 0.64 -15.98
CA VAL A 281 -12.42 -0.11 -15.07
C VAL A 281 -11.31 0.78 -14.49
N GLY A 282 -10.76 1.69 -15.29
CA GLY A 282 -9.76 2.65 -14.81
C GLY A 282 -10.32 3.61 -13.74
N ARG A 283 -11.57 4.06 -13.94
CA ARG A 283 -12.27 4.93 -13.00
C ARG A 283 -12.55 4.21 -11.67
N VAL A 284 -13.00 2.97 -11.74
CA VAL A 284 -13.25 2.13 -10.56
C VAL A 284 -11.96 1.90 -9.76
N ASN A 285 -10.83 1.63 -10.44
CA ASN A 285 -9.53 1.51 -9.77
C ASN A 285 -9.06 2.81 -9.12
N ALA A 286 -9.39 3.96 -9.71
CA ALA A 286 -9.14 5.27 -9.11
C ALA A 286 -9.96 5.48 -7.82
N ILE A 287 -11.20 4.98 -7.77
CA ILE A 287 -12.03 5.02 -6.55
C ILE A 287 -11.39 4.17 -5.45
N PHE A 288 -11.02 2.92 -5.72
CA PHE A 288 -10.34 2.06 -4.72
C PHE A 288 -9.05 2.70 -4.19
N SER A 289 -8.29 3.36 -5.06
CA SER A 289 -7.05 4.05 -4.67
C SER A 289 -7.35 5.27 -3.80
N THR A 290 -8.33 6.09 -4.20
CA THR A 290 -8.77 7.27 -3.45
C THR A 290 -9.28 6.88 -2.05
N VAL A 291 -10.13 5.86 -1.98
CA VAL A 291 -10.68 5.36 -0.72
C VAL A 291 -9.58 4.77 0.17
N GLY A 292 -8.66 3.98 -0.38
CA GLY A 292 -7.54 3.44 0.40
C GLY A 292 -6.64 4.53 1.00
N VAL A 293 -6.35 5.58 0.23
CA VAL A 293 -5.59 6.74 0.72
C VAL A 293 -6.36 7.46 1.84
N LEU A 294 -7.65 7.73 1.64
CA LEU A 294 -8.49 8.37 2.67
C LEU A 294 -8.58 7.53 3.94
N SER A 295 -8.74 6.21 3.82
CA SER A 295 -8.71 5.27 4.94
C SER A 295 -7.38 5.33 5.69
N THR A 296 -6.26 5.37 4.98
CA THR A 296 -4.92 5.47 5.59
C THR A 296 -4.72 6.80 6.32
N VAL A 297 -5.16 7.91 5.73
CA VAL A 297 -5.12 9.24 6.36
C VAL A 297 -5.98 9.25 7.62
N GLY A 298 -7.23 8.77 7.54
CA GLY A 298 -8.14 8.69 8.68
C GLY A 298 -7.58 7.83 9.81
N GLY A 299 -7.06 6.65 9.47
CA GLY A 299 -6.43 5.74 10.44
C GLY A 299 -5.24 6.37 11.15
N ASN A 300 -4.35 7.05 10.42
CA ASN A 300 -3.19 7.74 11.01
C ASN A 300 -3.56 8.91 11.93
N VAL A 301 -4.74 9.49 11.76
CA VAL A 301 -5.28 10.49 12.70
C VAL A 301 -5.82 9.80 13.95
N VAL A 302 -6.47 8.65 13.82
CA VAL A 302 -7.18 7.99 14.93
C VAL A 302 -6.26 7.10 15.78
N TYR A 303 -5.53 6.17 15.17
CA TYR A 303 -4.86 5.09 15.90
C TYR A 303 -3.72 5.53 16.84
N PRO A 304 -2.82 6.45 16.45
CA PRO A 304 -1.79 6.92 17.38
C PRO A 304 -2.38 7.61 18.61
N ARG A 305 -3.47 8.36 18.44
CA ARG A 305 -4.19 9.02 19.56
C ARG A 305 -4.87 7.99 20.46
N LEU A 306 -5.48 6.97 19.86
CA LEU A 306 -6.11 5.89 20.60
C LEU A 306 -5.09 5.08 21.40
N LEU A 307 -3.91 4.79 20.81
CA LEU A 307 -2.81 4.13 21.50
C LEU A 307 -2.36 4.97 22.71
N LYS A 308 -2.06 6.25 22.50
CA LYS A 308 -1.68 7.17 23.58
C LYS A 308 -2.71 7.21 24.72
N ALA A 309 -4.00 7.32 24.39
CA ALA A 309 -5.06 7.31 25.41
C ALA A 309 -5.10 5.97 26.18
N SER A 310 -4.83 4.85 25.51
CA SER A 310 -4.74 3.54 26.15
C SER A 310 -3.52 3.41 27.07
N GLU A 311 -2.40 4.03 26.72
CA GLU A 311 -1.18 4.08 27.55
C GLU A 311 -1.45 4.88 28.84
N GLU A 312 -2.05 6.06 28.70
CA GLU A 312 -2.44 6.93 29.82
C GLU A 312 -3.44 6.24 30.77
N GLY A 313 -4.43 5.53 30.21
CA GLY A 313 -5.39 4.77 31.00
C GLY A 313 -4.74 3.66 31.84
N ARG A 314 -3.81 2.90 31.26
CA ARG A 314 -3.07 1.86 32.00
C ARG A 314 -2.17 2.42 33.10
N ALA A 315 -1.49 3.53 32.80
CA ALA A 315 -0.67 4.23 33.80
C ALA A 315 -1.53 4.73 34.97
N ALA A 316 -2.75 5.21 34.70
CA ALA A 316 -3.70 5.63 35.74
C ALA A 316 -4.23 4.45 36.58
N GLU A 317 -4.33 3.25 36.01
CA GLU A 317 -4.67 2.01 36.73
C GLU A 317 -3.48 1.41 37.53
N GLY A 318 -2.29 2.00 37.43
CA GLY A 318 -1.08 1.51 38.11
C GLY A 318 -0.54 0.19 37.55
N ARG A 319 -0.80 -0.10 36.26
CA ARG A 319 -0.42 -1.33 35.56
C ARG A 319 0.58 -1.09 34.43
#